data_AF-A0A6N2YQ50-F1
#
_entry.id   AF-A0A6N2YQ50-F1
#
_cell.length_a   1.000
_cell.length_b   1.000
_cell.length_c   1.000
_cell.angle_alpha   90.00
_cell.angle_beta   90.00
_cell.angle_gamma   90.00
#
_symmetry.space_group_name_H-M   'P 1'
#
loop_
_entity.id
_entity.type
_entity.pdbx_description
1 polymer ?
#
loop_
_entity_poly.entity_id
_entity_poly.type
_entity_poly.pdbx_seq_one_letter_code
_entity_poly.pdbx_strand_id
1 'polypeptide(L)'
;MGRYKEIYIKYSNLDKEKKELIKTYSKEFIYDKNNKKIPLAQYILMSSNYIYEIKSIEGSAHLWTWSDFRNEAKGKILSYKTEGNVILSQLMEFEYDLDLELLNKYALEIVKSLN
;
A
#
# COMPACT_ATOMS: atom_id res chain seq x y z
N MET A 1 -33.21 7.13 8.21
CA MET A 1 -32.44 6.31 7.25
C MET A 1 -31.48 7.21 6.48
N GLY A 2 -30.27 7.43 7.01
CA GLY A 2 -29.27 8.29 6.37
C GLY A 2 -28.62 7.56 5.20
N ARG A 3 -28.85 8.04 3.98
CA ARG A 3 -28.17 7.57 2.77
C ARG A 3 -26.69 7.99 2.88
N TYR A 4 -25.81 7.03 3.13
CA TYR A 4 -24.37 7.24 2.97
C TYR A 4 -24.15 7.71 1.53
N LYS A 5 -23.61 8.93 1.36
CA LYS A 5 -23.09 9.39 0.07
C LYS A 5 -21.93 8.47 -0.28
N GLU A 6 -22.18 7.50 -1.15
CA GLU A 6 -21.13 6.80 -1.86
C GLU A 6 -20.35 7.87 -2.63
N ILE A 7 -19.16 8.20 -2.14
CA ILE A 7 -18.23 9.08 -2.85
C ILE A 7 -17.72 8.27 -4.04
N TYR A 8 -18.52 8.21 -5.10
CA TYR A 8 -18.08 7.77 -6.41
C TYR A 8 -17.09 8.82 -6.92
N ILE A 9 -15.80 8.56 -6.71
CA ILE A 9 -14.73 9.34 -7.32
C ILE A 9 -14.98 9.30 -8.84
N LYS A 10 -15.37 10.44 -9.43
CA LYS A 10 -15.58 10.54 -10.88
C LYS A 10 -14.23 10.37 -11.58
N TYR A 11 -13.99 9.18 -12.13
CA TYR A 11 -12.74 8.83 -12.81
C TYR A 11 -12.28 9.86 -13.85
N SER A 12 -13.23 10.48 -14.56
CA SER A 12 -12.95 11.52 -15.55
C SER A 12 -12.20 12.73 -14.98
N ASN A 13 -12.47 13.09 -13.71
CA ASN A 13 -11.89 14.24 -13.01
C ASN A 13 -10.57 13.90 -12.29
N LEU A 14 -10.10 12.67 -12.37
CA LEU A 14 -8.84 12.26 -11.74
C LEU A 14 -7.63 12.69 -12.57
N ASP A 15 -6.59 13.12 -11.87
CA ASP A 15 -5.26 13.34 -12.43
C ASP A 15 -4.69 12.07 -13.06
N LYS A 16 -3.76 12.25 -13.99
CA LYS A 16 -3.14 11.15 -14.75
C LYS A 16 -2.51 10.10 -13.82
N GLU A 17 -1.84 10.53 -12.76
CA GLU A 17 -1.19 9.65 -11.78
C GLU A 17 -2.20 8.80 -11.00
N LYS A 18 -3.33 9.39 -10.59
CA LYS A 18 -4.42 8.68 -9.91
C LYS A 18 -5.09 7.67 -10.84
N LYS A 19 -5.23 8.00 -12.13
CA LYS A 19 -5.74 7.08 -13.15
C LYS A 19 -4.80 5.89 -13.37
N GLU A 20 -3.49 6.11 -13.36
CA GLU A 20 -2.49 5.03 -13.45
C GLU A 20 -2.52 4.13 -12.22
N LEU A 21 -2.61 4.69 -11.02
CA LEU A 21 -2.77 3.94 -9.77
C LEU A 21 -4.02 3.04 -9.81
N ILE A 22 -5.15 3.58 -10.29
CA ILE A 22 -6.38 2.79 -10.46
C ILE A 22 -6.15 1.61 -11.40
N LYS A 23 -5.44 1.80 -12.51
CA LYS A 23 -5.14 0.71 -13.45
C LYS A 23 -4.27 -0.36 -12.80
N THR A 24 -3.21 0.04 -12.10
CA THR A 24 -2.24 -0.88 -11.45
C THR A 24 -2.92 -1.82 -10.47
N TYR A 25 -3.79 -1.29 -9.59
CA TYR A 25 -4.43 -2.07 -8.52
C TYR A 25 -5.90 -2.41 -8.82
N SER A 26 -6.33 -2.32 -10.09
CA SER A 26 -7.74 -2.47 -10.51
C SER A 26 -8.37 -3.83 -10.19
N LYS A 27 -7.54 -4.88 -10.11
CA LYS A 27 -7.97 -6.26 -9.90
C LYS A 27 -7.87 -6.70 -8.44
N GLU A 28 -7.31 -5.86 -7.57
CA GLU A 28 -7.07 -6.17 -6.17
C GLU A 28 -8.17 -5.58 -5.29
N PHE A 29 -8.50 -6.28 -4.23
CA PHE A 29 -9.57 -5.90 -3.30
C PHE A 29 -9.09 -6.04 -1.87
N ILE A 30 -9.55 -5.13 -1.02
CA ILE A 30 -9.29 -5.16 0.41
C ILE A 30 -10.63 -5.13 1.16
N TYR A 31 -10.63 -5.68 2.37
CA TYR A 31 -11.75 -5.54 3.29
C TYR A 31 -11.53 -4.32 4.17
N ASP A 32 -12.50 -3.40 4.14
CA ASP A 32 -12.54 -2.27 5.05
C ASP A 32 -12.85 -2.72 6.50
N LYS A 33 -12.68 -1.83 7.48
CA LYS A 33 -13.02 -2.03 8.90
C LYS A 33 -14.46 -2.55 9.10
N ASN A 34 -15.37 -2.24 8.17
CA ASN A 34 -16.76 -2.72 8.19
C ASN A 34 -16.98 -4.07 7.48
N ASN A 35 -15.91 -4.81 7.19
CA ASN A 35 -15.90 -6.06 6.44
C ASN A 35 -16.52 -5.96 5.02
N LYS A 36 -16.48 -4.75 4.44
CA LYS A 36 -16.94 -4.50 3.07
C LYS A 36 -15.76 -4.65 2.11
N LYS A 37 -15.97 -5.44 1.06
CA LYS A 37 -15.00 -5.61 -0.03
C LYS A 37 -15.00 -4.36 -0.92
N ILE A 38 -13.86 -3.70 -1.02
CA ILE A 38 -13.66 -2.52 -1.86
C ILE A 38 -12.42 -2.69 -2.76
N PRO A 39 -12.38 -2.07 -3.94
CA PRO A 39 -11.19 -2.06 -4.78
C PRO A 39 -10.01 -1.41 -4.05
N LEU A 40 -8.84 -2.04 -4.11
CA LEU A 40 -7.63 -1.54 -3.43
C LEU A 40 -7.27 -0.12 -3.91
N ALA A 41 -7.37 0.13 -5.21
CA ALA A 41 -7.15 1.46 -5.76
C ALA A 41 -8.07 2.53 -5.13
N GLN A 42 -9.33 2.19 -4.87
CA GLN A 42 -10.27 3.12 -4.23
C GLN A 42 -9.91 3.33 -2.75
N TYR A 43 -9.47 2.27 -2.06
CA TYR A 43 -8.98 2.38 -0.69
C TYR A 43 -7.79 3.32 -0.58
N ILE A 44 -6.78 3.14 -1.44
CA ILE A 44 -5.58 3.99 -1.45
C ILE A 44 -5.94 5.46 -1.65
N LEU A 45 -6.83 5.76 -2.61
CA LEU A 45 -7.28 7.13 -2.90
C LEU A 45 -8.11 7.77 -1.78
N MET A 46 -8.76 6.96 -0.94
CA MET A 46 -9.60 7.43 0.15
C MET A 46 -8.86 7.45 1.50
N SER A 47 -7.72 6.77 1.61
CA SER A 47 -6.97 6.71 2.85
C SER A 47 -6.40 8.09 3.19
N SER A 48 -6.32 8.39 4.48
CA SER A 48 -5.59 9.57 4.99
C SER A 48 -4.24 9.17 5.60
N ASN A 49 -3.90 7.88 5.53
CA ASN A 49 -2.66 7.33 6.04
C ASN A 49 -1.58 7.39 4.95
N TYR A 50 -0.33 7.24 5.39
CA TYR A 50 0.84 7.17 4.52
C TYR A 50 0.89 5.80 3.85
N ILE A 51 0.97 5.79 2.53
CA ILE A 51 1.01 4.54 1.76
C ILE A 51 2.26 4.52 0.90
N TYR A 52 3.11 3.52 1.16
CA TYR A 52 4.40 3.35 0.51
C TYR A 52 4.48 1.99 -0.20
N GLU A 53 5.01 2.00 -1.42
CA GLU A 53 5.54 0.80 -2.06
C GLU A 53 7.01 0.69 -1.65
N ILE A 54 7.35 -0.39 -0.93
CA ILE A 54 8.66 -0.64 -0.35
C ILE A 54 9.27 -1.87 -1.03
N LYS A 55 10.57 -1.83 -1.34
CA LYS A 55 11.33 -2.98 -1.87
C LYS A 55 12.62 -3.19 -1.10
N SER A 56 13.26 -4.34 -1.28
CA SER A 56 14.63 -4.58 -0.82
C SER A 56 15.64 -3.86 -1.70
N ILE A 57 16.64 -3.23 -1.08
CA ILE A 57 17.74 -2.55 -1.78
C ILE A 57 18.60 -3.57 -2.54
N GLU A 58 18.88 -4.74 -1.93
CA GLU A 58 19.72 -5.79 -2.51
C GLU A 58 18.94 -6.76 -3.41
N GLY A 59 17.73 -6.35 -3.86
CA GLY A 59 16.90 -7.09 -4.81
C GLY A 59 16.10 -8.25 -4.21
N SER A 60 16.49 -8.77 -3.05
CA SER A 60 15.68 -9.72 -2.29
C SER A 60 15.84 -9.50 -0.79
N ALA A 61 14.76 -9.65 -0.03
CA ALA A 61 14.80 -9.69 1.42
C ALA A 61 14.10 -10.97 1.88
N HIS A 62 14.63 -11.59 2.93
CA HIS A 62 14.01 -12.78 3.50
C HIS A 62 12.60 -12.45 4.05
N LEU A 63 11.71 -13.45 4.04
CA LEU A 63 10.36 -13.33 4.60
C LEU A 63 10.35 -12.80 6.05
N TRP A 64 11.36 -13.21 6.84
CA TRP A 64 11.54 -12.75 8.22
C TRP A 64 11.81 -11.26 8.31
N THR A 65 12.65 -10.71 7.41
CA THR A 65 12.94 -9.27 7.32
C THR A 65 11.65 -8.46 7.15
N TRP A 66 10.76 -8.90 6.27
CA TRP A 66 9.47 -8.25 6.04
C TRP A 66 8.54 -8.35 7.26
N SER A 67 8.52 -9.50 7.93
CA SER A 67 7.71 -9.70 9.13
C SER A 67 8.20 -8.80 10.28
N ASP A 68 9.50 -8.75 10.52
CA ASP A 68 10.10 -7.95 11.59
C ASP A 68 9.91 -6.46 11.34
N PHE A 69 10.23 -6.00 10.11
CA PHE A 69 9.98 -4.63 9.71
C PHE A 69 8.52 -4.23 9.88
N ARG A 70 7.58 -5.08 9.43
CA ARG A 70 6.14 -4.81 9.57
C ARG A 70 5.74 -4.61 11.03
N ASN A 71 6.23 -5.46 11.93
CA ASN A 71 5.90 -5.39 13.35
C ASN A 71 6.47 -4.12 13.98
N GLU A 72 7.71 -3.76 13.66
CA GLU A 72 8.37 -2.57 14.20
C GLU A 72 7.79 -1.27 13.65
N ALA A 73 7.56 -1.21 12.32
CA ALA A 73 6.93 -0.08 11.65
C ALA A 73 5.42 0.02 11.91
N LYS A 74 4.82 -0.99 12.56
CA LYS A 74 3.36 -1.13 12.75
C LYS A 74 2.58 -1.01 11.44
N GLY A 75 3.16 -1.53 10.35
CA GLY A 75 2.62 -1.40 9.00
C GLY A 75 1.50 -2.40 8.71
N LYS A 76 0.51 -1.97 7.93
CA LYS A 76 -0.53 -2.83 7.37
C LYS A 76 -0.21 -3.14 5.92
N ILE A 77 -0.05 -4.42 5.58
CA ILE A 77 0.14 -4.85 4.19
C ILE A 77 -1.18 -4.69 3.43
N LEU A 78 -1.11 -3.97 2.31
CA LEU A 78 -2.22 -3.79 1.38
C LEU A 78 -2.11 -4.69 0.15
N SER A 79 -0.90 -4.86 -0.38
CA SER A 79 -0.58 -5.70 -1.53
C SER A 79 0.90 -6.08 -1.50
N TYR A 80 1.29 -7.09 -2.27
CA TYR A 80 2.68 -7.48 -2.43
C TYR A 80 2.91 -8.06 -3.83
N LYS A 81 4.13 -7.87 -4.35
CA LYS A 81 4.59 -8.47 -5.60
C LYS A 81 5.65 -9.51 -5.28
N THR A 82 5.50 -10.69 -5.87
CA THR A 82 6.42 -11.82 -5.68
C THR A 82 6.86 -12.38 -7.02
N GLU A 83 8.10 -12.84 -7.08
CA GLU A 83 8.60 -13.67 -8.17
C GLU A 83 9.12 -14.98 -7.58
N GLY A 84 8.46 -16.08 -7.90
CA GLY A 84 8.69 -17.37 -7.22
C GLY A 84 8.47 -17.28 -5.71
N ASN A 85 9.51 -17.55 -4.94
CA ASN A 85 9.48 -17.54 -3.46
C ASN A 85 10.03 -16.23 -2.86
N VAL A 86 10.28 -15.21 -3.68
CA VAL A 86 10.88 -13.95 -3.25
C VAL A 86 9.85 -12.82 -3.34
N ILE A 87 9.77 -12.02 -2.29
CA ILE A 87 8.98 -10.78 -2.29
C ILE A 87 9.84 -9.69 -2.93
N LEU A 88 9.37 -9.16 -4.06
CA LEU A 88 10.00 -8.06 -4.79
C LEU A 88 9.65 -6.71 -4.16
N SER A 89 8.39 -6.53 -3.77
CA SER A 89 7.92 -5.31 -3.12
C SER A 89 6.65 -5.54 -2.32
N GLN A 90 6.43 -4.72 -1.30
CA GLN A 90 5.20 -4.68 -0.53
C GLN A 90 4.61 -3.28 -0.55
N LEU A 91 3.31 -3.20 -0.80
CA LEU A 91 2.53 -2.00 -0.60
C LEU A 91 2.00 -2.00 0.83
N MET A 92 2.41 -1.00 1.62
CA MET A 92 2.11 -0.94 3.04
C MET A 92 1.51 0.42 3.42
N GLU A 93 0.61 0.39 4.40
CA GLU A 93 -0.03 1.55 5.01
C GLU A 93 0.49 1.77 6.43
N PHE A 94 0.74 3.03 6.78
CA PHE A 94 1.27 3.46 8.06
C PHE A 94 0.49 4.65 8.61
N GLU A 95 0.27 4.68 9.92
CA GLU A 95 -0.41 5.80 10.59
C GLU A 95 0.44 7.08 10.59
N TYR A 96 1.77 6.93 10.56
CA TYR A 96 2.74 8.02 10.57
C TYR A 96 3.72 7.85 9.41
N ASP A 97 4.43 8.93 9.09
CA ASP A 97 5.50 8.88 8.10
C ASP A 97 6.59 7.91 8.54
N LEU A 98 7.24 7.30 7.56
CA LEU A 98 8.12 6.17 7.78
C LEU A 98 9.55 6.62 8.05
N ASP A 99 10.11 6.11 9.14
CA ASP A 99 11.47 6.46 9.54
C ASP A 99 12.52 5.85 8.58
N LEU A 100 13.38 6.71 8.04
CA LEU A 100 14.48 6.31 7.17
C LEU A 100 15.50 5.43 7.90
N GLU A 101 15.72 5.63 9.20
CA GLU A 101 16.61 4.77 9.99
C GLU A 101 16.07 3.34 10.05
N LEU A 102 14.75 3.19 10.17
CA LEU A 102 14.08 1.90 10.19
C LEU A 102 14.18 1.20 8.84
N LEU A 103 14.02 1.91 7.72
CA LEU A 103 14.24 1.34 6.38
C LEU A 103 15.65 0.83 6.20
N ASN A 104 16.64 1.66 6.57
CA ASN A 104 18.05 1.32 6.44
C ASN A 104 18.43 0.11 7.30
N LYS A 105 17.88 0.00 8.52
CA LYS A 105 18.06 -1.17 9.40
C LYS A 105 17.70 -2.49 8.72
N TYR A 106 16.67 -2.48 7.88
CA TYR A 106 16.17 -3.67 7.18
C TYR A 106 16.62 -3.77 5.72
N ALA A 107 17.53 -2.91 5.26
CA ALA A 107 17.95 -2.79 3.87
C ALA A 107 16.76 -2.64 2.89
N LEU A 108 15.77 -1.84 3.29
CA LEU A 108 14.57 -1.53 2.52
C LEU A 108 14.62 -0.10 1.99
N GLU A 109 13.91 0.16 0.89
CA GLU A 109 13.75 1.50 0.33
C GLU A 109 12.31 1.74 -0.15
N ILE A 110 11.87 3.01 -0.09
CA ILE A 110 10.60 3.44 -0.66
C ILE A 110 10.78 3.65 -2.16
N VAL A 111 10.02 2.90 -2.95
CA VAL A 111 9.96 3.02 -4.41
C VAL A 111 8.99 4.12 -4.82
N LYS A 112 7.86 4.19 -4.09
CA LYS A 112 6.77 5.09 -4.44
C LYS A 112 5.98 5.49 -3.20
N SER A 113 5.73 6.79 -3.05
CA SER A 113 4.70 7.32 -2.17
C SER A 113 3.40 7.47 -2.95
N LEU A 114 2.31 6.93 -2.43
CA LEU A 114 0.99 6.99 -3.05
C LEU A 114 0.06 7.99 -2.35
N ASN A 115 0.40 8.40 -1.13
CA ASN A 115 -0.37 9.32 -0.30
C ASN A 115 0.52 9.95 0.76
#